data_AF-A0A842KIW6-F1
#
_entry.id   AF-A0A842KIW6-F1
#
_cell.length_a   1.000
_cell.length_b   1.000
_cell.length_c   1.000
_cell.angle_alpha   90.00
_cell.angle_beta   90.00
_cell.angle_gamma   90.00
#
_symmetry.space_group_name_H-M   'P 1'
#
loop_
_entity.id
_entity.type
_entity.pdbx_description
1 polymer ?
#
loop_
_entity_poly.entity_id
_entity_poly.type
_entity_poly.pdbx_seq_one_letter_code
_entity_poly.pdbx_strand_id
1 'polypeptide(L)'
;MFLIIFILLTLLTILIMVYVSSALAVLVLLLLPLACIFLIPDTTLSFLAFRHVVFAEGNVPINNYHILLLFWSALIGIIVYSEVFTWYLGKRET
;
A
#
# COMPACT_ATOMS: atom_id res chain seq x y z
N MET A 1 -8.98 -7.49 -13.70
CA MET A 1 -9.26 -8.13 -12.39
C MET A 1 -8.19 -7.83 -11.35
N PHE A 2 -6.90 -7.98 -11.66
CA PHE A 2 -5.80 -7.84 -10.69
C PHE A 2 -5.65 -6.45 -10.03
N LEU A 3 -5.90 -5.35 -10.76
CA LEU A 3 -5.82 -3.99 -10.21
C LEU A 3 -6.88 -3.69 -9.14
N ILE A 4 -8.01 -4.40 -9.15
CA ILE A 4 -9.11 -4.16 -8.21
C ILE A 4 -8.66 -4.44 -6.77
N ILE A 5 -7.79 -5.44 -6.57
CA ILE A 5 -7.27 -5.79 -5.24
C ILE A 5 -6.45 -4.63 -4.65
N PHE A 6 -5.61 -3.97 -5.46
CA PHE A 6 -4.84 -2.82 -5.02
C PHE A 6 -5.73 -1.61 -4.71
N ILE A 7 -6.77 -1.38 -5.51
CA ILE A 7 -7.76 -0.33 -5.26
C ILE A 7 -8.49 -0.61 -3.95
N LEU A 8 -8.93 -1.84 -3.70
CA LEU A 8 -9.59 -2.23 -2.46
C LEU A 8 -8.68 -2.07 -1.25
N LEU A 9 -7.42 -2.49 -1.34
CA LEU A 9 -6.42 -2.29 -0.28
C LEU A 9 -6.21 -0.80 0.01
N THR A 10 -6.11 0.02 -1.03
CA THR A 10 -5.93 1.48 -0.92
C THR A 10 -7.14 2.10 -0.24
N LEU A 11 -8.35 1.76 -0.69
CA LEU A 11 -9.60 2.31 -0.19
C LEU A 11 -9.83 1.89 1.27
N LEU A 12 -9.55 0.64 1.61
CA LEU A 12 -9.57 0.14 2.99
C LEU A 12 -8.59 0.92 3.89
N THR A 13 -7.36 1.11 3.43
CA THR A 13 -6.33 1.83 4.19
C THR A 13 -6.73 3.28 4.44
N ILE A 14 -7.25 3.97 3.43
CA ILE A 14 -7.73 5.36 3.56
C ILE A 14 -8.92 5.43 4.52
N LEU A 15 -9.89 4.52 4.42
CA LEU A 15 -11.04 4.49 5.33
C LEU A 15 -10.60 4.30 6.78
N ILE A 16 -9.68 3.37 7.04
CA ILE A 16 -9.13 3.13 8.38
C ILE A 16 -8.38 4.37 8.88
N MET A 17 -7.56 5.00 8.03
CA MET A 17 -6.80 6.20 8.39
C MET A 17 -7.74 7.34 8.79
N VAL A 18 -8.80 7.57 8.02
CA VAL A 18 -9.74 8.70 8.22
C VAL A 18 -10.68 8.47 9.40
N TYR A 19 -11.22 7.26 9.55
CA TYR A 19 -12.32 7.01 10.49
C TYR A 19 -11.90 6.28 11.78
N VAL A 20 -10.70 5.68 11.82
CA VAL A 20 -10.26 4.85 12.95
C VAL A 20 -8.96 5.38 13.55
N SER A 21 -7.84 5.20 12.85
CA SER A 21 -6.51 5.61 13.29
C SER A 21 -5.50 5.43 12.17
N SER A 22 -4.59 6.41 12.02
CA SER A 22 -3.40 6.33 11.19
C SER A 22 -2.50 5.15 11.53
N ALA A 23 -2.29 4.85 12.81
CA ALA A 23 -1.46 3.75 13.27
C ALA A 23 -2.04 2.39 12.81
N LEU A 24 -3.35 2.23 12.91
CA LEU A 24 -4.03 1.02 12.45
C LEU A 24 -4.00 0.90 10.92
N ALA A 25 -4.08 2.03 10.20
CA ALA A 25 -3.94 2.04 8.75
C ALA A 25 -2.58 1.53 8.29
N VAL A 26 -1.48 1.96 8.94
CA VAL A 26 -0.12 1.45 8.65
C VAL A 26 -0.01 -0.04 8.96
N LEU A 27 -0.55 -0.48 10.10
CA LEU A 27 -0.55 -1.91 10.46
C LEU A 27 -1.28 -2.75 9.42
N VAL A 28 -2.48 -2.34 8.98
CA VAL A 28 -3.23 -3.06 7.96
C VAL A 28 -2.51 -3.03 6.61
N LEU A 29 -1.96 -1.88 6.22
CA LEU A 29 -1.20 -1.72 4.98
C LEU A 29 -0.02 -2.70 4.91
N LEU A 30 0.67 -2.94 6.02
CA LEU A 30 1.83 -3.83 6.11
C LEU A 30 1.44 -5.29 6.34
N LEU A 31 0.64 -5.56 7.37
CA LEU A 31 0.35 -6.91 7.82
C LEU A 31 -0.53 -7.68 6.85
N LEU A 32 -1.44 -7.01 6.13
CA LEU A 32 -2.34 -7.72 5.22
C LEU A 32 -1.58 -8.34 4.03
N PRO A 33 -0.73 -7.61 3.27
CA PRO A 33 0.10 -8.22 2.23
C PRO A 33 1.07 -9.28 2.78
N LEU A 34 1.67 -9.03 3.95
CA LEU A 34 2.55 -9.99 4.62
C LEU A 34 1.81 -11.29 4.95
N ALA A 35 0.62 -11.19 5.54
CA ALA A 35 -0.23 -12.34 5.85
C ALA A 35 -0.58 -13.14 4.60
N CYS A 36 -0.90 -12.49 3.47
CA CYS A 36 -1.13 -13.19 2.21
C CYS A 36 0.10 -13.97 1.74
N ILE A 37 1.31 -13.40 1.86
CA ILE A 37 2.56 -14.09 1.50
C ILE A 37 2.76 -15.34 2.37
N PHE A 38 2.47 -15.28 3.67
CA PHE A 38 2.67 -16.42 4.57
C PHE A 38 1.56 -17.48 4.48
N LEU A 39 0.31 -17.08 4.25
CA LEU A 39 -0.83 -18.00 4.24
C LEU A 39 -1.02 -18.70 2.89
N ILE A 40 -0.78 -18.00 1.78
CA ILE A 40 -0.98 -18.50 0.41
C ILE A 40 0.18 -18.07 -0.50
N PRO A 41 1.42 -18.55 -0.23
CA PRO A 41 2.63 -18.07 -0.89
C PRO A 41 2.61 -18.25 -2.41
N ASP A 42 2.27 -19.43 -2.92
CA ASP A 42 2.33 -19.73 -4.36
C ASP A 42 1.41 -18.81 -5.17
N THR A 43 0.16 -18.65 -4.70
CA THR A 43 -0.83 -17.79 -5.32
C THR A 43 -0.40 -16.32 -5.26
N THR A 44 0.12 -15.89 -4.10
CA THR A 44 0.52 -14.49 -3.87
C THR A 44 1.75 -14.12 -4.68
N LEU A 45 2.77 -14.97 -4.71
CA LEU A 45 3.99 -14.74 -5.50
C LEU A 45 3.71 -14.77 -6.99
N SER A 46 2.87 -15.70 -7.46
CA SER A 46 2.42 -15.73 -8.86
C SER A 46 1.67 -14.45 -9.24
N PHE A 47 0.78 -13.98 -8.37
CA PHE A 47 0.08 -12.71 -8.55
C PHE A 47 1.05 -11.52 -8.59
N LEU A 48 1.99 -11.41 -7.64
CA LEU A 48 2.95 -10.30 -7.56
C LEU A 48 3.94 -10.31 -8.74
N ALA A 49 4.31 -11.49 -9.24
CA ALA A 49 5.20 -11.65 -10.37
C ALA A 49 4.53 -11.40 -11.73
N PHE A 50 3.19 -11.27 -11.77
CA PHE A 50 2.45 -11.03 -13.01
C PHE A 50 2.93 -9.75 -13.71
N ARG A 51 3.45 -9.91 -14.94
CA ARG A 51 4.08 -8.85 -15.73
C ARG A 51 3.01 -8.11 -16.54
N HIS A 52 3.05 -6.79 -16.51
CA HIS A 52 2.17 -5.92 -17.31
C HIS A 52 2.90 -5.34 -18.51
N VAL A 53 4.06 -4.74 -18.26
CA VAL A 53 4.85 -4.04 -19.28
C VAL A 53 6.31 -4.42 -19.10
N VAL A 54 7.06 -4.47 -20.19
CA VAL A 54 8.50 -4.74 -20.15
C VAL A 54 9.22 -3.59 -20.84
N PHE A 55 10.18 -3.00 -20.14
CA PHE A 55 11.02 -1.90 -20.62
C PHE A 55 12.44 -2.41 -20.91
N ALA A 56 13.27 -1.54 -21.51
CA ALA A 56 14.67 -1.79 -21.80
C ALA A 56 14.89 -3.12 -22.55
N GLU A 57 14.25 -3.24 -23.72
CA GLU A 57 14.40 -4.38 -24.65
C GLU A 57 14.11 -5.75 -24.03
N GLY A 58 13.32 -5.83 -22.95
CA GLY A 58 12.97 -7.09 -22.31
C GLY A 58 13.56 -7.28 -20.91
N ASN A 59 14.50 -6.42 -20.50
CA ASN A 59 15.28 -6.64 -19.27
C ASN A 59 14.62 -6.10 -18.01
N VAL A 60 13.67 -5.17 -18.11
CA VAL A 60 13.03 -4.54 -16.93
C VAL A 60 11.52 -4.74 -16.96
N PRO A 61 11.02 -5.86 -16.41
CA PRO A 61 9.58 -6.10 -16.33
C PRO A 61 8.94 -5.31 -15.17
N ILE A 62 7.93 -4.49 -15.48
CA ILE A 62 6.99 -3.97 -14.49
C ILE A 62 5.92 -5.02 -14.22
N ASN A 63 5.88 -5.45 -12.97
CA ASN A 63 4.93 -6.42 -12.46
C ASN A 63 4.08 -5.83 -11.32
N ASN A 64 3.15 -6.63 -10.81
CA ASN A 64 2.28 -6.27 -9.69
C ASN A 64 3.05 -5.88 -8.42
N TYR A 65 4.26 -6.40 -8.20
CA TYR A 65 5.10 -6.00 -7.08
C TYR A 65 5.48 -4.51 -7.14
N HIS A 66 5.83 -3.99 -8.32
CA HIS A 66 6.13 -2.57 -8.50
C HIS A 66 4.90 -1.69 -8.28
N ILE A 67 3.73 -2.14 -8.75
CA ILE A 67 2.46 -1.44 -8.55
C ILE A 67 2.10 -1.39 -7.06
N LEU A 68 2.26 -2.52 -6.34
CA LEU A 68 2.07 -2.59 -4.89
C LEU A 68 2.98 -1.57 -4.18
N LEU A 69 4.28 -1.59 -4.48
CA LEU A 69 5.25 -0.67 -3.87
C LEU A 69 4.93 0.81 -4.16
N LEU A 70 4.47 1.12 -5.38
CA LEU A 70 4.03 2.46 -5.73
C LEU A 70 2.89 2.92 -4.83
N PHE A 71 1.81 2.14 -4.72
CA PHE A 71 0.67 2.47 -3.85
C PHE A 71 1.07 2.51 -2.38
N TRP A 72 1.90 1.57 -1.92
CA TRP A 72 2.45 1.56 -0.57
C TRP A 72 3.18 2.85 -0.23
N SER A 73 4.10 3.27 -1.11
CA SER A 73 4.89 4.50 -0.88
C SER A 73 4.00 5.74 -0.80
N ALA A 74 3.00 5.85 -1.67
CA ALA A 74 2.06 6.96 -1.68
C ALA A 74 1.21 6.99 -0.39
N LEU A 75 0.67 5.83 0.02
CA LEU A 75 -0.16 5.73 1.23
C LEU A 75 0.63 6.02 2.50
N ILE A 76 1.86 5.52 2.62
CA ILE A 76 2.76 5.85 3.74
C ILE A 76 3.01 7.36 3.77
N GLY A 77 3.30 7.98 2.61
CA GLY A 77 3.47 9.42 2.51
C GLY A 77 2.26 10.21 3.00
N ILE A 78 1.05 9.80 2.60
CA ILE A 78 -0.20 10.43 3.05
C ILE A 78 -0.39 10.27 4.56
N ILE A 79 -0.18 9.07 5.11
CA ILE A 79 -0.33 8.82 6.55
C ILE A 79 0.65 9.67 7.34
N VAL A 80 1.94 9.63 7.00
CA VAL A 80 2.97 10.44 7.68
C VAL A 80 2.67 11.93 7.58
N TYR A 81 2.28 12.41 6.39
CA TYR A 81 1.91 13.81 6.21
C TYR A 81 0.72 14.21 7.10
N SER A 82 -0.32 13.37 7.17
CA SER A 82 -1.49 13.64 8.01
C SER A 82 -1.15 13.71 9.49
N GLU A 83 -0.27 12.84 9.98
CA GLU A 83 0.19 12.83 11.37
C GLU A 83 1.03 14.06 11.70
N VAL A 84 2.00 14.40 10.85
CA VAL A 84 2.83 15.60 11.03
C VAL A 84 1.98 16.87 10.99
N PHE A 85 1.03 16.94 10.08
CA PHE A 85 0.14 18.09 9.94
C PHE A 85 -0.78 18.24 11.15
N THR A 86 -1.35 17.14 11.64
CA THR A 86 -2.21 17.13 12.84
C THR A 86 -1.43 17.54 14.08
N TRP A 87 -0.22 16.99 14.26
CA TRP A 87 0.69 17.40 15.34
C TRP A 87 1.05 18.89 15.27
N TYR A 88 1.36 19.38 14.08
CA TYR A 88 1.71 20.79 13.86
C TYR A 88 0.56 21.74 14.23
N LEU A 89 -0.67 21.40 13.84
CA LEU A 89 -1.85 22.20 14.19
C LEU A 89 -2.21 22.11 15.68
N GLY A 90 -2.15 20.91 16.28
CA GLY A 90 -2.41 20.75 17.72
C GLY A 90 -1.44 21.55 18.59
N LYS A 91 -0.19 21.74 18.14
CA LYS A 91 0.80 22.58 18.82
C LYS A 91 0.47 24.08 18.79
N ARG A 92 -0.41 24.55 17.90
CA ARG A 92 -0.85 25.96 17.84
C ARG A 92 -2.00 26.26 18.80
N GLU A 93 -2.69 25.24 19.31
CA GLU A 93 -3.83 25.39 20.22
C GLU A 93 -3.43 25.35 21.71
N THR A 94 -2.16 25.08 22.03
CA THR A 94 -1.55 25.13 23.37
C THR A 94 -0.47 26.20 23.45
#